data_AF-A0A4Z1EBZ6-F1
#
_entry.id   AF-A0A4Z1EBZ6-F1
#
_cell.length_a   1.000
_cell.length_b   1.000
_cell.length_c   1.000
_cell.angle_alpha   90.00
_cell.angle_beta   90.00
_cell.angle_gamma   90.00
#
_symmetry.space_group_name_H-M   'P 1'
#
loop_
_entity.id
_entity.type
_entity.pdbx_description
1 polymer ?
#
loop_
_entity_poly.entity_id
_entity_poly.type
_entity_poly.pdbx_seq_one_letter_code
_entity_poly.pdbx_strand_id
1 'polypeptide(L)'
;MAFPGLCIILVWALPESPRWQYVHGQRDKAKAMLTRYHGEGNPNSIWVEMQLHEYEEYLELDGADKRWWDYRALFKDKASRYRLACNCTIAIFGQWAGNGPISYFISAVLDTAGITDSITQLNLNLGLNIMQFGLALFGASLVDKVGRRPLLLFANIGCAIVWIGATVSSSINANTGSKSSGSAVVAMIFLFDAIFSVGFTPLQALYPVEVLSFEMRAKGMAFSNFAVSAATLVNQFAYPVALEKIKWKTYLVFVLWCPIQALVIYFFIPETKNRTLEELDDIFRAKNPRKASLEKKKLALDDSANIIKVEEVI
;
A
#
# COMPACT_ATOMS: atom_id res chain seq x y z
N MET A 1 -20.61 1.29 12.59
CA MET A 1 -20.85 2.66 12.07
C MET A 1 -20.54 3.78 13.08
N ALA A 2 -20.26 3.48 14.36
CA ALA A 2 -19.88 4.51 15.34
C ALA A 2 -18.48 5.12 15.09
N PHE A 3 -17.52 4.30 14.64
CA PHE A 3 -16.13 4.74 14.40
C PHE A 3 -15.99 5.81 13.29
N PRO A 4 -16.62 5.65 12.10
CA PRO A 4 -16.62 6.72 11.09
C PRO A 4 -17.24 8.04 11.56
N GLY A 5 -18.29 7.99 12.39
CA GLY A 5 -18.94 9.19 12.94
C GLY A 5 -18.04 9.97 13.90
N LEU A 6 -17.27 9.25 14.72
CA LEU A 6 -16.24 9.84 15.58
C LEU A 6 -15.12 10.50 14.78
N CYS A 7 -14.67 9.89 13.68
CA CYS A 7 -13.68 10.48 12.80
C CYS A 7 -14.15 11.83 12.22
N ILE A 8 -15.42 11.94 11.79
CA ILE A 8 -15.96 13.19 11.22
C ILE A 8 -15.95 14.34 12.24
N ILE A 9 -16.24 14.05 13.50
CA ILE A 9 -16.22 15.07 14.57
C ILE A 9 -14.77 15.52 14.84
N LEU A 10 -13.82 14.58 14.84
CA LEU A 10 -12.40 14.85 15.12
C LEU A 10 -11.69 15.57 13.96
N VAL A 11 -12.20 15.51 12.73
CA VAL A 11 -11.63 16.23 11.57
C VAL A 11 -11.55 17.74 11.82
N TRP A 12 -12.51 18.33 12.53
CA TRP A 12 -12.48 19.77 12.84
C TRP A 12 -11.36 20.19 13.80
N ALA A 13 -10.76 19.23 14.52
CA ALA A 13 -9.65 19.48 15.45
C ALA A 13 -8.27 19.24 14.82
N LEU A 14 -8.19 18.70 13.61
CA LEU A 14 -6.94 18.40 12.92
C LEU A 14 -6.41 19.66 12.22
N PRO A 15 -5.14 20.04 12.43
CA PRO A 15 -4.55 21.17 11.71
C PRO A 15 -4.39 20.82 10.23
N GLU A 16 -4.71 21.78 9.36
CA GLU A 16 -4.46 21.67 7.92
C GLU A 16 -3.00 21.35 7.59
N SER A 17 -2.78 20.59 6.51
CA SER A 17 -1.43 20.26 6.07
C SER A 17 -0.63 21.53 5.70
N PRO A 18 0.65 21.64 6.10
CA PRO A 18 1.44 22.85 5.88
C PRO A 18 1.73 23.07 4.39
N ARG A 19 1.81 21.98 3.61
CA ARG A 19 1.94 22.01 2.14
C ARG A 19 0.71 22.64 1.47
N TRP A 20 -0.49 22.31 1.93
CA TRP A 20 -1.72 22.91 1.42
C TRP A 20 -1.81 24.40 1.76
N GLN A 21 -1.45 24.78 3.00
CA GLN A 21 -1.42 26.18 3.43
C GLN A 21 -0.44 27.02 2.59
N TYR A 22 0.72 26.45 2.26
CA TYR A 22 1.72 27.10 1.43
C TYR A 22 1.20 27.38 0.00
N VAL A 23 0.58 26.39 -0.66
CA VAL A 23 0.00 26.54 -2.01
C VAL A 23 -1.19 27.51 -2.05
N HIS A 24 -1.92 27.66 -0.94
CA HIS A 24 -3.01 28.64 -0.79
C HIS A 24 -2.51 30.05 -0.39
N GLY A 25 -1.20 30.30 -0.47
CA GLY A 25 -0.60 31.61 -0.18
C GLY A 25 -0.49 31.95 1.31
N GLN A 26 -0.81 31.02 2.22
CA GLN A 26 -0.74 31.22 3.67
C GLN A 26 0.64 30.80 4.21
N ARG A 27 1.71 31.41 3.69
CA ARG A 27 3.11 31.06 4.01
C ARG A 27 3.45 31.17 5.50
N ASP A 28 2.93 32.20 6.18
CA ASP A 28 3.19 32.41 7.60
C ASP A 28 2.58 31.30 8.48
N LYS A 29 1.40 30.80 8.13
CA LYS A 29 0.76 29.69 8.83
C LYS A 29 1.49 28.37 8.58
N ALA A 30 1.95 28.14 7.34
CA ALA A 30 2.77 26.99 7.00
C ALA A 30 4.08 27.00 7.81
N LYS A 31 4.77 28.14 7.88
CA LYS A 31 5.98 28.32 8.70
C LYS A 31 5.71 28.13 10.20
N ALA A 32 4.61 28.66 10.73
CA ALA A 32 4.24 28.49 12.14
C ALA A 32 3.94 27.02 12.48
N MET A 33 3.28 26.30 11.57
CA MET A 33 2.97 24.88 11.72
C MET A 33 4.23 24.02 11.67
N LEU A 34 5.13 24.27 10.70
CA LEU A 34 6.45 23.62 10.63
C LEU A 34 7.30 23.92 11.86
N THR A 35 7.30 25.17 12.34
CA THR A 35 8.04 25.57 13.55
C THR A 35 7.53 24.81 14.78
N ARG A 36 6.23 24.61 14.89
CA ARG A 36 5.61 23.92 16.03
C ARG A 36 5.89 22.41 16.02
N TYR A 37 5.86 21.76 14.86
CA TYR A 37 5.95 20.29 14.78
C TYR A 37 7.33 19.75 14.34
N HIS A 38 8.10 20.51 13.57
CA HIS A 38 9.44 20.14 13.08
C HIS A 38 10.57 20.97 13.72
N GLY A 39 10.27 22.21 14.15
CA GLY A 39 11.25 23.10 14.75
C GLY A 39 11.33 23.05 16.28
N GLU A 40 10.54 22.22 16.96
CA GLU A 40 10.38 22.19 18.43
C GLU A 40 10.13 23.57 19.06
N GLY A 41 9.50 24.49 18.31
CA GLY A 41 9.24 25.86 18.73
C GLY A 41 10.32 26.88 18.33
N ASN A 42 11.40 26.49 17.66
CA ASN A 42 12.42 27.38 17.11
C ASN A 42 12.13 27.77 15.64
N PRO A 43 11.79 29.04 15.36
CA PRO A 43 11.45 29.50 14.00
C PRO A 43 12.62 29.51 13.01
N ASN A 44 13.86 29.43 13.52
CA ASN A 44 15.11 29.45 12.75
C ASN A 44 15.82 28.08 12.77
N SER A 45 15.10 27.00 13.06
CA SER A 45 15.66 25.66 12.92
C SER A 45 16.01 25.41 11.44
N ILE A 46 17.21 24.90 11.19
CA ILE A 46 17.71 24.52 9.85
C ILE A 46 16.70 23.62 9.12
N TRP A 47 16.01 22.74 9.85
CA TRP A 47 14.99 21.85 9.29
C TRP A 47 13.78 22.59 8.73
N VAL A 48 13.33 23.67 9.39
CA VAL A 48 12.16 24.45 8.95
C VAL A 48 12.51 25.27 7.71
N GLU A 49 13.72 25.85 7.67
CA GLU A 49 14.20 26.63 6.52
C GLU A 49 14.45 25.74 5.30
N MET A 50 15.07 24.57 5.49
CA MET A 50 15.27 23.57 4.44
C MET A 50 13.93 23.12 3.83
N GLN A 51 12.94 22.82 4.66
CA GLN A 51 11.63 22.35 4.19
C GLN A 51 10.82 23.45 3.50
N LEU A 52 10.98 24.72 3.89
CA LEU A 52 10.40 25.85 3.18
C LEU A 52 11.07 26.09 1.82
N HIS A 53 12.39 25.88 1.73
CA HIS A 53 13.11 25.97 0.46
C HIS A 53 12.67 24.85 -0.50
N GLU A 54 12.50 23.62 -0.01
CA GLU A 54 11.92 22.52 -0.80
C GLU A 54 10.51 22.88 -1.30
N TYR A 55 9.70 23.55 -0.47
CA TYR A 55 8.37 24.01 -0.89
C TYR A 55 8.44 25.09 -1.97
N GLU A 56 9.42 25.99 -1.93
CA GLU A 56 9.63 27.01 -2.97
C GLU A 56 10.11 26.42 -4.29
N GLU A 57 10.95 25.40 -4.23
CA GLU A 57 11.56 24.79 -5.40
C GLU A 57 10.62 23.79 -6.11
N TYR A 58 9.84 23.02 -5.35
CA TYR A 58 9.07 21.89 -5.89
C TYR A 58 7.55 22.07 -5.93
N LEU A 59 6.96 23.02 -5.18
CA LEU A 59 5.51 23.26 -5.25
C LEU A 59 5.20 24.30 -6.32
N GLU A 60 4.54 23.90 -7.41
CA GLU A 60 3.96 24.89 -8.32
C GLU A 60 2.80 25.60 -7.63
N LEU A 61 2.94 26.91 -7.43
CA LEU A 61 1.89 27.75 -6.85
C LEU A 61 0.60 27.74 -7.69
N ASP A 62 0.67 27.34 -8.97
CA ASP A 62 -0.46 27.20 -9.90
C ASP A 62 -0.78 25.74 -10.27
N GLY A 63 -0.31 24.79 -9.46
CA GLY A 63 -0.50 23.36 -9.68
C GLY A 63 -1.98 22.94 -9.81
N ALA A 64 -2.21 21.81 -10.47
CA ALA A 64 -3.54 21.30 -10.84
C ALA A 64 -4.50 21.05 -9.66
N ASP A 65 -4.03 21.13 -8.42
CA ASP A 65 -4.82 21.01 -7.19
C ASP A 65 -5.83 22.18 -7.02
N LYS A 66 -5.52 23.36 -7.58
CA LYS A 66 -6.44 24.52 -7.57
C LYS A 66 -7.66 24.35 -8.49
N ARG A 67 -7.59 23.44 -9.48
CA ARG A 67 -8.64 23.27 -10.49
C ARG A 67 -9.34 21.92 -10.32
N TRP A 68 -10.53 21.97 -9.74
CA TRP A 68 -11.37 20.81 -9.37
C TRP A 68 -11.55 19.77 -10.49
N TRP A 69 -11.56 20.16 -11.77
CA TRP A 69 -11.77 19.27 -12.92
C TRP A 69 -10.53 18.94 -13.76
N ASP A 70 -9.34 19.43 -13.38
CA ASP A 70 -8.17 19.25 -14.25
C ASP A 70 -7.47 17.90 -14.02
N TYR A 71 -7.98 16.85 -14.66
CA TYR A 71 -7.34 15.53 -14.70
C TYR A 71 -6.21 15.46 -15.75
N ARG A 72 -5.97 16.51 -16.54
CA ARG A 72 -4.89 16.49 -17.55
C ARG A 72 -3.52 16.39 -16.90
N ALA A 73 -3.34 16.92 -15.69
CA ALA A 73 -2.10 16.80 -14.93
C ALA A 73 -1.64 15.35 -14.72
N LEU A 74 -2.59 14.42 -14.54
CA LEU A 74 -2.29 12.98 -14.39
C LEU A 74 -1.72 12.35 -15.66
N PHE A 75 -2.08 12.88 -16.83
CA PHE A 75 -1.70 12.33 -18.13
C PHE A 75 -0.71 13.21 -18.92
N LYS A 76 -0.34 14.38 -18.39
CA LYS A 76 0.48 15.39 -19.04
C LYS A 76 1.87 14.84 -19.39
N ASP A 77 2.54 14.23 -18.42
CA ASP A 77 3.90 13.74 -18.58
C ASP A 77 4.01 12.21 -18.56
N LYS A 78 5.07 11.69 -19.21
CA LYS A 78 5.40 10.26 -19.18
C LYS A 78 5.69 9.78 -17.76
N ALA A 79 6.32 10.63 -16.94
CA ALA A 79 6.58 10.38 -15.52
C ALA A 79 5.26 10.29 -14.71
N SER A 80 4.33 11.23 -14.92
CA SER A 80 3.02 11.23 -14.26
C SER A 80 2.20 9.99 -14.58
N ARG A 81 2.18 9.59 -15.86
CA ARG A 81 1.51 8.34 -16.30
C ARG A 81 2.15 7.10 -15.69
N TYR A 82 3.47 7.07 -15.57
CA TYR A 82 4.18 5.96 -14.93
C TYR A 82 3.87 5.87 -13.43
N ARG A 83 3.86 7.01 -12.72
CA ARG A 83 3.48 7.08 -11.29
C ARG A 83 2.05 6.61 -11.07
N LEU A 84 1.11 7.08 -11.90
CA LEU A 84 -0.29 6.65 -11.84
C LEU A 84 -0.41 5.15 -12.11
N ALA A 85 0.27 4.64 -13.14
CA ALA A 85 0.25 3.21 -13.47
C ALA A 85 0.82 2.36 -12.34
N CYS A 86 1.95 2.73 -11.73
CA CYS A 86 2.51 2.02 -10.57
C CYS A 86 1.54 2.00 -9.39
N ASN A 87 0.95 3.15 -9.07
CA ASN A 87 -0.03 3.26 -7.99
C ASN A 87 -1.27 2.37 -8.24
N CYS A 88 -1.90 2.48 -9.41
CA CYS A 88 -3.06 1.67 -9.75
C CYS A 88 -2.73 0.17 -9.78
N THR A 89 -1.55 -0.19 -10.29
CA THR A 89 -1.10 -1.59 -10.33
C THR A 89 -1.00 -2.18 -8.92
N ILE A 90 -0.42 -1.46 -7.96
CA ILE A 90 -0.29 -1.94 -6.58
C ILE A 90 -1.65 -2.00 -5.89
N ALA A 91 -2.50 -0.99 -6.12
CA ALA A 91 -3.84 -0.95 -5.55
C ALA A 91 -4.71 -2.12 -6.05
N ILE A 92 -4.66 -2.42 -7.36
CA ILE A 92 -5.32 -3.60 -7.96
C ILE A 92 -4.68 -4.89 -7.46
N PHE A 93 -3.36 -4.95 -7.36
CA PHE A 93 -2.66 -6.16 -6.92
C PHE A 93 -2.97 -6.53 -5.48
N GLY A 94 -3.14 -5.54 -4.59
CA GLY A 94 -3.62 -5.79 -3.23
C GLY A 94 -4.99 -6.48 -3.20
N GLN A 95 -5.92 -6.07 -4.06
CA GLN A 95 -7.25 -6.70 -4.15
C GLN A 95 -7.21 -8.09 -4.80
N TRP A 96 -6.39 -8.28 -5.82
CA TRP A 96 -6.28 -9.55 -6.55
C TRP A 96 -5.31 -10.56 -5.92
N ALA A 97 -4.57 -10.18 -4.87
CA ALA A 97 -3.76 -11.11 -4.08
C ALA A 97 -4.62 -12.10 -3.27
N GLY A 98 -5.93 -11.88 -3.17
CA GLY A 98 -6.89 -12.84 -2.61
C GLY A 98 -7.51 -12.43 -1.27
N ASN A 99 -7.10 -11.30 -0.67
CA ASN A 99 -7.67 -10.83 0.59
C ASN A 99 -9.18 -10.54 0.48
N GLY A 100 -9.63 -9.84 -0.56
CA GLY A 100 -11.06 -9.57 -0.77
C GLY A 100 -11.93 -10.84 -0.75
N PRO A 101 -11.69 -11.80 -1.66
CA PRO A 101 -12.44 -13.06 -1.68
C PRO A 101 -12.39 -13.85 -0.38
N ILE A 102 -11.21 -13.94 0.27
CA ILE A 102 -11.08 -14.67 1.54
C ILE A 102 -11.92 -13.99 2.63
N SER A 103 -11.76 -12.68 2.83
CA SER A 103 -12.45 -11.98 3.91
C SER A 103 -13.97 -11.98 3.75
N TYR A 104 -14.49 -11.90 2.52
CA TYR A 104 -15.93 -11.93 2.25
C TYR A 104 -16.54 -13.33 2.30
N PHE A 105 -15.81 -14.37 1.88
CA PHE A 105 -16.34 -15.74 1.75
C PHE A 105 -15.80 -16.71 2.79
N ILE A 106 -15.16 -16.23 3.86
CA ILE A 106 -14.58 -17.09 4.89
C ILE A 106 -15.63 -18.01 5.54
N SER A 107 -16.85 -17.53 5.77
CA SER A 107 -17.95 -18.36 6.29
C SER A 107 -18.31 -19.50 5.34
N ALA A 108 -18.40 -19.23 4.05
CA ALA A 108 -18.66 -20.27 3.05
C ALA A 108 -17.51 -21.30 2.98
N VAL A 109 -16.26 -20.85 3.14
CA VAL A 109 -15.11 -21.76 3.20
C VAL A 109 -15.12 -22.59 4.48
N LEU A 110 -15.47 -22.00 5.63
CA LEU A 110 -15.62 -22.69 6.91
C LEU A 110 -16.76 -23.71 6.89
N ASP A 111 -17.87 -23.40 6.23
CA ASP A 111 -18.98 -24.33 5.99
C ASP A 111 -18.53 -25.53 5.16
N THR A 112 -17.79 -25.30 4.07
CA THR A 112 -17.22 -26.41 3.27
C THR A 112 -16.15 -27.23 4.01
N ALA A 113 -15.56 -26.68 5.07
CA ALA A 113 -14.63 -27.39 5.96
C ALA A 113 -15.34 -28.20 7.07
N GLY A 114 -16.67 -28.13 7.15
CA GLY A 114 -17.47 -28.86 8.13
C GLY A 114 -17.63 -28.16 9.49
N ILE A 115 -17.31 -26.86 9.56
CA ILE A 115 -17.52 -26.03 10.76
C ILE A 115 -18.78 -25.19 10.51
N THR A 116 -19.95 -25.77 10.79
CA THR A 116 -21.26 -25.13 10.53
C THR A 116 -21.78 -24.30 11.71
N ASP A 117 -21.06 -24.27 12.83
CA ASP A 117 -21.49 -23.53 14.02
C ASP A 117 -21.18 -22.03 13.87
N SER A 118 -22.22 -21.20 13.89
CA SER A 118 -22.11 -19.76 13.67
C SER A 118 -21.29 -19.04 14.75
N ILE A 119 -21.33 -19.53 15.99
CA ILE A 119 -20.56 -18.95 17.10
C ILE A 119 -19.07 -19.24 16.89
N THR A 120 -18.74 -20.47 16.51
CA THR A 120 -17.37 -20.87 16.20
C THR A 120 -16.80 -20.10 15.00
N GLN A 121 -17.60 -19.90 13.94
CA GLN A 121 -17.18 -19.07 12.79
C GLN A 121 -16.93 -17.61 13.17
N LEU A 122 -17.81 -17.03 13.99
CA LEU A 122 -17.65 -15.65 14.46
C LEU A 122 -16.37 -15.50 15.30
N ASN A 123 -16.10 -16.45 16.20
CA ASN A 123 -14.89 -16.45 17.02
C ASN A 123 -13.61 -16.59 16.18
N LEU A 124 -13.63 -17.41 15.13
CA LEU A 124 -12.51 -17.54 14.19
C LEU A 124 -12.28 -16.25 13.41
N ASN A 125 -13.35 -15.61 12.94
CA ASN A 125 -13.28 -14.32 12.24
C ASN A 125 -12.74 -13.22 13.17
N LEU A 126 -13.21 -13.17 14.42
CA LEU A 126 -12.68 -12.25 15.43
C LEU A 126 -11.18 -12.49 15.67
N GLY A 127 -10.76 -13.74 15.84
CA GLY A 127 -9.36 -14.13 16.00
C GLY A 127 -8.49 -13.69 14.82
N LEU A 128 -8.98 -13.86 13.59
CA LEU A 128 -8.31 -13.38 12.38
C LEU A 128 -8.12 -11.87 12.38
N ASN A 129 -9.16 -11.10 12.72
CA ASN A 129 -9.05 -9.65 12.74
C ASN A 129 -8.07 -9.15 13.81
N ILE A 130 -8.07 -9.77 15.00
CA ILE A 130 -7.12 -9.43 16.07
C ILE A 130 -5.69 -9.75 15.64
N MET A 131 -5.48 -10.91 15.02
CA MET A 131 -4.17 -11.33 14.49
C MET A 131 -3.70 -10.39 13.38
N GLN A 132 -4.58 -10.07 12.43
CA GLN A 132 -4.33 -9.12 11.34
C GLN A 132 -3.96 -7.75 11.89
N PHE A 133 -4.66 -7.26 12.92
CA PHE A 133 -4.34 -5.98 13.55
C PHE A 133 -2.92 -5.99 14.16
N GLY A 134 -2.58 -7.01 14.94
CA GLY A 134 -1.24 -7.14 15.54
C GLY A 134 -0.13 -7.25 14.49
N LEU A 135 -0.36 -8.02 13.42
CA LEU A 135 0.60 -8.21 12.35
C LEU A 135 0.71 -7.00 11.42
N ALA A 136 -0.37 -6.23 11.24
CA ALA A 136 -0.33 -4.97 10.50
C ALA A 136 0.52 -3.92 11.24
N LEU A 137 0.42 -3.85 12.57
CA LEU A 137 1.29 -2.98 13.38
C LEU A 137 2.76 -3.41 13.27
N PHE A 138 3.02 -4.72 13.33
CA PHE A 138 4.37 -5.25 13.12
C PHE A 138 4.88 -4.93 11.71
N GLY A 139 4.05 -5.14 10.68
CA GLY A 139 4.34 -4.82 9.29
C GLY A 139 4.69 -3.34 9.09
N ALA A 140 3.92 -2.43 9.69
CA ALA A 140 4.21 -1.00 9.65
C ALA A 140 5.60 -0.66 10.20
N SER A 141 6.00 -1.27 11.32
CA SER A 141 7.35 -1.07 11.88
C SER A 141 8.48 -1.68 11.02
N LEU A 142 8.16 -2.73 10.24
CA LEU A 142 9.11 -3.44 9.40
C LEU A 142 9.33 -2.75 8.05
N VAL A 143 8.31 -2.05 7.52
CA VAL A 143 8.37 -1.30 6.26
C VAL A 143 9.51 -0.28 6.25
N ASP A 144 9.73 0.41 7.37
CA ASP A 144 10.81 1.40 7.47
C ASP A 144 12.20 0.75 7.52
N LYS A 145 12.32 -0.43 8.14
CA LYS A 145 13.60 -1.16 8.26
C LYS A 145 13.98 -1.92 7.00
N VAL A 146 13.05 -2.65 6.39
CA VAL A 146 13.33 -3.57 5.27
C VAL A 146 13.20 -2.87 3.91
N GLY A 147 12.33 -1.86 3.80
CA GLY A 147 12.01 -1.22 2.52
C GLY A 147 10.74 -1.80 1.89
N ARG A 148 10.22 -1.07 0.90
CA ARG A 148 8.88 -1.29 0.35
C ARG A 148 8.86 -2.41 -0.68
N ARG A 149 9.82 -2.45 -1.61
CA ARG A 149 9.91 -3.47 -2.67
C ARG A 149 10.23 -4.88 -2.14
N PRO A 150 11.24 -5.10 -1.28
CA PRO A 150 11.53 -6.45 -0.78
C PRO A 150 10.37 -7.01 0.04
N LEU A 151 9.63 -6.16 0.73
CA LEU A 151 8.50 -6.55 1.57
C LEU A 151 7.27 -6.91 0.72
N LEU A 152 7.00 -6.17 -0.37
CA LEU A 152 6.00 -6.58 -1.38
C LEU A 152 6.38 -7.89 -2.07
N LEU A 153 7.64 -8.08 -2.44
CA LEU A 153 8.10 -9.32 -3.07
C LEU A 153 7.99 -10.51 -2.12
N PHE A 154 8.42 -10.34 -0.87
CA PHE A 154 8.27 -11.35 0.18
C PHE A 154 6.81 -11.72 0.40
N ALA A 155 5.92 -10.72 0.46
CA ALA A 155 4.49 -10.95 0.63
C ALA A 155 3.90 -11.76 -0.54
N ASN A 156 4.19 -11.40 -1.79
CA ASN A 156 3.66 -12.13 -2.96
C ASN A 156 4.19 -13.56 -3.05
N ILE A 157 5.49 -13.76 -2.80
CA ILE A 157 6.10 -15.11 -2.83
C ILE A 157 5.57 -15.95 -1.66
N GLY A 158 5.47 -15.37 -0.47
CA GLY A 158 4.90 -16.02 0.71
C GLY A 158 3.45 -16.42 0.49
N CYS A 159 2.62 -15.50 -0.03
CA CYS A 159 1.23 -15.79 -0.41
C CYS A 159 1.14 -16.90 -1.46
N ALA A 160 2.03 -16.93 -2.47
CA ALA A 160 2.03 -18.00 -3.47
C ALA A 160 2.29 -19.39 -2.86
N ILE A 161 3.26 -19.49 -1.94
CA ILE A 161 3.59 -20.75 -1.24
C ILE A 161 2.40 -21.22 -0.40
N VAL A 162 1.77 -20.30 0.32
CA VAL A 162 0.60 -20.61 1.15
C VAL A 162 -0.60 -21.02 0.29
N TRP A 163 -0.80 -20.36 -0.85
CA TRP A 163 -1.86 -20.73 -1.80
C TRP A 163 -1.67 -22.12 -2.39
N ILE A 164 -0.42 -22.56 -2.60
CA ILE A 164 -0.11 -23.94 -3.00
C ILE A 164 -0.54 -24.90 -1.87
N GLY A 165 -0.16 -24.60 -0.63
CA GLY A 165 -0.57 -25.38 0.55
C GLY A 165 -2.08 -25.46 0.71
N ALA A 166 -2.78 -24.34 0.60
CA ALA A 166 -4.24 -24.26 0.65
C ALA A 166 -4.90 -25.08 -0.45
N THR A 167 -4.36 -25.04 -1.68
CA THR A 167 -4.88 -25.82 -2.81
C THR A 167 -4.72 -27.32 -2.57
N VAL A 168 -3.56 -27.77 -2.09
CA VAL A 168 -3.30 -29.18 -1.77
C VAL A 168 -4.24 -29.64 -0.65
N SER A 169 -4.34 -28.90 0.45
CA SER A 169 -5.23 -29.22 1.56
C SER A 169 -6.71 -29.24 1.14
N SER A 170 -7.13 -28.32 0.27
CA SER A 170 -8.50 -28.28 -0.26
C SER A 170 -8.80 -29.45 -1.20
N SER A 171 -7.84 -29.87 -2.04
CA SER A 171 -8.00 -31.05 -2.89
C SER A 171 -8.13 -32.35 -2.09
N ILE A 172 -7.39 -32.48 -0.98
CA ILE A 172 -7.47 -33.63 -0.07
C ILE A 172 -8.80 -33.59 0.69
N ASN A 173 -9.23 -32.41 1.14
CA ASN A 173 -10.53 -32.27 1.82
C ASN A 173 -11.70 -32.69 0.91
N ALA A 174 -11.63 -32.35 -0.38
CA ALA A 174 -12.65 -32.74 -1.36
C ALA A 174 -12.72 -34.25 -1.62
N ASN A 175 -11.61 -34.98 -1.46
CA ASN A 175 -11.55 -36.43 -1.70
C ASN A 175 -11.79 -37.26 -0.43
N THR A 176 -11.34 -36.78 0.73
CA THR A 176 -11.32 -37.58 1.98
C THR A 176 -12.38 -37.16 2.98
N GLY A 177 -12.92 -35.93 2.89
CA GLY A 177 -13.99 -35.43 3.79
C GLY A 177 -13.65 -35.43 5.28
N SER A 178 -12.36 -35.54 5.64
CA SER A 178 -11.92 -35.66 7.03
C SER A 178 -11.84 -34.30 7.72
N LYS A 179 -12.31 -34.23 8.98
CA LYS A 179 -12.20 -33.02 9.83
C LYS A 179 -10.78 -32.46 9.92
N SER A 180 -9.76 -33.33 9.80
CA SER A 180 -8.35 -32.92 9.78
C SER A 180 -8.00 -32.08 8.54
N SER A 181 -8.57 -32.41 7.39
CA SER A 181 -8.33 -31.70 6.13
C SER A 181 -9.02 -30.33 6.12
N GLY A 182 -10.21 -30.21 6.71
CA GLY A 182 -10.89 -28.93 6.92
C GLY A 182 -10.08 -27.97 7.81
N SER A 183 -9.56 -28.45 8.94
CA SER A 183 -8.71 -27.67 9.84
C SER A 183 -7.41 -27.19 9.17
N ALA A 184 -6.81 -28.02 8.32
CA ALA A 184 -5.62 -27.65 7.55
C ALA A 184 -5.88 -26.50 6.57
N VAL A 185 -7.04 -26.48 5.89
CA VAL A 185 -7.43 -25.37 5.01
C VAL A 185 -7.57 -24.06 5.79
N VAL A 186 -8.22 -24.12 6.96
CA VAL A 186 -8.36 -22.95 7.84
C VAL A 186 -6.99 -22.43 8.29
N ALA A 187 -6.09 -23.31 8.73
CA ALA A 187 -4.75 -22.92 9.15
C ALA A 187 -3.96 -22.22 8.02
N MET A 188 -4.09 -22.69 6.77
CA MET A 188 -3.45 -22.05 5.62
C MET A 188 -4.04 -20.67 5.31
N ILE A 189 -5.35 -20.48 5.49
CA ILE A 189 -5.98 -19.16 5.33
C ILE A 189 -5.49 -18.17 6.40
N PHE A 190 -5.38 -18.61 7.65
CA PHE A 190 -4.79 -17.79 8.72
C PHE A 190 -3.35 -17.39 8.39
N LEU A 191 -2.56 -18.31 7.83
CA LEU A 191 -1.17 -18.03 7.45
C LEU A 191 -1.09 -17.09 6.24
N PHE A 192 -2.03 -17.19 5.29
CA PHE A 192 -2.15 -16.24 4.19
C PHE A 192 -2.44 -14.83 4.70
N ASP A 193 -3.47 -14.67 5.55
CA ASP A 193 -3.82 -13.38 6.11
C ASP A 193 -2.68 -12.81 6.97
N ALA A 194 -1.90 -13.67 7.63
CA ALA A 194 -0.72 -13.26 8.37
C ALA A 194 0.32 -12.58 7.46
N ILE A 195 0.71 -13.27 6.38
CA ILE A 195 1.72 -12.77 5.43
C ILE A 195 1.20 -11.52 4.71
N PHE A 196 -0.08 -11.54 4.30
CA PHE A 196 -0.72 -10.40 3.66
C PHE A 196 -0.75 -9.17 4.57
N SER A 197 -1.03 -9.36 5.87
CA SER A 197 -1.12 -8.26 6.85
C SER A 197 0.22 -7.64 7.18
N VAL A 198 1.28 -8.44 7.28
CA VAL A 198 2.66 -7.92 7.46
C VAL A 198 3.11 -7.15 6.23
N GLY A 199 2.75 -7.64 5.05
CA GLY A 199 3.24 -7.17 3.76
C GLY A 199 2.39 -6.09 3.12
N PHE A 200 1.26 -6.50 2.54
CA PHE A 200 0.44 -5.67 1.67
C PHE A 200 -0.34 -4.60 2.41
N THR A 201 -0.90 -4.90 3.59
CA THR A 201 -1.78 -3.97 4.32
C THR A 201 -1.14 -2.59 4.58
N PRO A 202 0.07 -2.47 5.16
CA PRO A 202 0.69 -1.16 5.37
C PRO A 202 1.11 -0.50 4.05
N LEU A 203 1.59 -1.29 3.08
CA LEU A 203 2.09 -0.80 1.80
C LEU A 203 0.99 -0.30 0.87
N GLN A 204 -0.20 -0.88 0.92
CA GLN A 204 -1.34 -0.48 0.11
C GLN A 204 -1.79 0.95 0.42
N ALA A 205 -1.62 1.41 1.66
CA ALA A 205 -1.92 2.78 2.06
C ALA A 205 -0.70 3.71 1.87
N LEU A 206 0.50 3.25 2.21
CA LEU A 206 1.70 4.09 2.21
C LEU A 206 2.24 4.34 0.80
N TYR A 207 2.34 3.30 -0.03
CA TYR A 207 3.01 3.39 -1.32
C TYR A 207 2.31 4.34 -2.31
N PRO A 208 0.97 4.36 -2.45
CA PRO A 208 0.28 5.35 -3.27
C PRO A 208 0.61 6.79 -2.90
N VAL A 209 0.72 7.07 -1.60
CA VAL A 209 1.04 8.40 -1.10
C VAL A 209 2.49 8.73 -1.43
N GLU A 210 3.43 7.81 -1.27
CA GLU A 210 4.85 8.03 -1.59
C GLU A 210 5.11 8.24 -3.10
N VAL A 211 4.39 7.55 -3.98
CA VAL A 211 4.62 7.64 -5.45
C VAL A 211 3.90 8.81 -6.09
N LEU A 212 2.83 9.32 -5.48
CA LEU A 212 2.10 10.47 -6.01
C LEU A 212 2.75 11.79 -5.55
N SER A 213 3.12 12.62 -6.54
CA SER A 213 3.47 14.03 -6.32
C SER A 213 2.29 14.80 -5.72
N PHE A 214 2.59 15.83 -4.94
CA PHE A 214 1.63 16.63 -4.18
C PHE A 214 0.43 17.08 -5.04
N GLU A 215 0.68 17.65 -6.23
CA GLU A 215 -0.37 18.20 -7.10
C GLU A 215 -1.31 17.15 -7.70
N MET A 216 -0.81 15.93 -7.87
CA MET A 216 -1.58 14.81 -8.43
C MET A 216 -2.11 13.88 -7.35
N ARG A 217 -1.76 14.10 -6.08
CA ARG A 217 -2.00 13.13 -5.02
C ARG A 217 -3.48 12.90 -4.76
N ALA A 218 -4.26 13.96 -4.59
CA ALA A 218 -5.70 13.84 -4.34
C ALA A 218 -6.41 13.09 -5.49
N LYS A 219 -6.14 13.51 -6.73
CA LYS A 219 -6.77 12.92 -7.93
C LYS A 219 -6.28 11.50 -8.23
N GLY A 220 -4.99 11.24 -8.03
CA GLY A 220 -4.37 9.92 -8.19
C GLY A 220 -4.88 8.92 -7.15
N MET A 221 -5.06 9.35 -5.89
CA MET A 221 -5.69 8.54 -4.85
C MET A 221 -7.15 8.22 -5.18
N ALA A 222 -7.90 9.18 -5.73
CA ALA A 222 -9.27 8.93 -6.18
C ALA A 222 -9.33 7.89 -7.31
N PHE A 223 -8.42 7.97 -8.29
CA PHE A 223 -8.35 7.00 -9.38
C PHE A 223 -7.92 5.61 -8.91
N SER A 224 -6.98 5.52 -7.96
CA SER A 224 -6.62 4.24 -7.33
C SER A 224 -7.77 3.64 -6.52
N ASN A 225 -8.54 4.45 -5.79
CA ASN A 225 -9.74 3.98 -5.11
C ASN A 225 -10.78 3.46 -6.10
N PHE A 226 -10.99 4.16 -7.22
CA PHE A 226 -11.87 3.68 -8.28
C PHE A 226 -11.39 2.33 -8.86
N ALA A 227 -10.09 2.18 -9.12
CA ALA A 227 -9.49 0.94 -9.59
C ALA A 227 -9.64 -0.21 -8.56
N VAL A 228 -9.47 0.08 -7.27
CA VAL A 228 -9.72 -0.86 -6.17
C VAL A 228 -11.19 -1.28 -6.15
N SER A 229 -12.12 -0.34 -6.18
CA SER A 229 -13.56 -0.65 -6.20
C SER A 229 -13.95 -1.49 -7.41
N ALA A 230 -13.39 -1.20 -8.59
CA ALA A 230 -13.59 -2.01 -9.79
C ALA A 230 -13.02 -3.43 -9.63
N ALA A 231 -11.82 -3.56 -9.06
CA ALA A 231 -11.20 -4.86 -8.77
C ALA A 231 -12.01 -5.67 -7.74
N THR A 232 -12.52 -5.01 -6.70
CA THR A 232 -13.40 -5.62 -5.69
C THR A 232 -14.73 -6.05 -6.31
N LEU A 233 -15.31 -5.26 -7.21
CA LEU A 233 -16.52 -5.64 -7.94
C LEU A 233 -16.30 -6.93 -8.75
N VAL A 234 -15.20 -7.02 -9.49
CA VAL A 234 -14.84 -8.24 -10.24
C VAL A 234 -14.71 -9.43 -9.30
N ASN A 235 -14.03 -9.28 -8.17
CA ASN A 235 -13.91 -10.34 -7.16
C ASN A 235 -15.28 -10.78 -6.62
N GLN A 236 -16.17 -9.83 -6.30
CA GLN A 236 -17.46 -10.13 -5.70
C GLN A 236 -18.40 -10.88 -6.65
N PHE A 237 -18.34 -10.60 -7.96
CA PHE A 237 -19.17 -11.29 -8.97
C PHE A 237 -18.51 -12.56 -9.52
N ALA A 238 -17.19 -12.56 -9.71
CA ALA A 238 -16.49 -13.71 -10.28
C ALA A 238 -16.31 -14.85 -9.27
N TYR A 239 -16.07 -14.52 -7.99
CA TYR A 239 -15.73 -15.52 -6.99
C TYR A 239 -16.87 -16.49 -6.64
N PRO A 240 -18.14 -16.06 -6.44
CA PRO A 240 -19.25 -16.99 -6.22
C PRO A 240 -19.44 -17.97 -7.37
N VAL A 241 -19.39 -17.48 -8.61
CA VAL A 241 -19.53 -18.31 -9.83
C VAL A 241 -18.36 -19.29 -9.95
N ALA A 242 -17.15 -18.84 -9.62
CA ALA A 242 -15.97 -19.69 -9.62
C ALA A 242 -16.06 -20.76 -8.52
N LEU A 243 -16.55 -20.41 -7.32
CA LEU A 243 -16.70 -21.35 -6.21
C LEU A 243 -17.77 -22.41 -6.50
N GLU A 244 -18.85 -22.04 -7.19
CA GLU A 244 -19.90 -22.97 -7.62
C GLU A 244 -19.43 -23.95 -8.71
N LYS A 245 -18.76 -23.46 -9.75
CA LYS A 245 -18.35 -24.28 -10.91
C LYS A 245 -17.03 -25.01 -10.73
N ILE A 246 -16.07 -24.37 -10.06
CA ILE A 246 -14.64 -24.75 -10.06
C ILE A 246 -14.20 -25.20 -8.65
N LYS A 247 -14.98 -24.93 -7.59
CA LYS A 247 -14.74 -25.34 -6.20
C LYS A 247 -13.30 -25.06 -5.76
N TRP A 248 -12.54 -26.09 -5.40
CA TRP A 248 -11.16 -25.99 -4.92
C TRP A 248 -10.16 -25.51 -5.97
N LYS A 249 -10.45 -25.66 -7.27
CA LYS A 249 -9.55 -25.23 -8.34
C LYS A 249 -9.52 -23.69 -8.50
N THR A 250 -10.39 -22.95 -7.81
CA THR A 250 -10.34 -21.48 -7.75
C THR A 250 -9.05 -20.97 -7.14
N TYR A 251 -8.49 -21.71 -6.19
CA TYR A 251 -7.22 -21.40 -5.54
C TYR A 251 -6.01 -21.49 -6.49
N LEU A 252 -6.08 -22.32 -7.55
CA LEU A 252 -5.03 -22.40 -8.57
C LEU A 252 -4.85 -21.09 -9.33
N VAL A 253 -5.92 -20.29 -9.48
CA VAL A 253 -5.82 -18.97 -10.12
C VAL A 253 -4.92 -18.05 -9.30
N PHE A 254 -5.07 -18.06 -7.97
CA PHE A 254 -4.20 -17.28 -7.08
C PHE A 254 -2.77 -17.81 -7.03
N VAL A 255 -2.58 -19.13 -7.08
CA VAL A 255 -1.24 -19.75 -7.17
C VAL A 255 -0.45 -19.25 -8.38
N LEU A 256 -1.12 -19.08 -9.53
CA LEU A 256 -0.48 -18.56 -10.75
C LEU A 256 -0.38 -17.03 -10.76
N TRP A 257 -1.38 -16.35 -10.18
CA TRP A 257 -1.45 -14.90 -10.22
C TRP A 257 -0.46 -14.22 -9.26
N CYS A 258 -0.28 -14.72 -8.03
CA CYS A 258 0.68 -14.17 -7.06
C CYS A 258 2.14 -14.10 -7.59
N PRO A 259 2.72 -15.13 -8.24
CA PRO A 259 4.07 -15.02 -8.80
C PRO A 259 4.13 -14.10 -10.03
N ILE A 260 3.06 -14.00 -10.84
CA ILE A 260 2.98 -13.02 -11.92
C ILE A 260 3.01 -11.60 -11.34
N GLN A 261 2.25 -11.35 -10.27
CA GLN A 261 2.29 -10.08 -9.54
C GLN A 261 3.71 -9.81 -9.01
N ALA A 262 4.36 -10.80 -8.39
CA ALA A 262 5.74 -10.67 -7.92
C ALA A 262 6.71 -10.29 -9.06
N LEU A 263 6.57 -10.87 -10.25
CA LEU A 263 7.38 -10.52 -11.43
C LEU A 263 7.12 -9.09 -11.89
N VAL A 264 5.85 -8.68 -11.99
CA VAL A 264 5.51 -7.30 -12.37
C VAL A 264 6.06 -6.30 -11.34
N ILE A 265 5.93 -6.61 -10.05
CA ILE A 265 6.51 -5.81 -8.96
C ILE A 265 8.04 -5.76 -9.08
N TYR A 266 8.69 -6.87 -9.41
CA TYR A 266 10.13 -6.91 -9.59
C TYR A 266 10.64 -6.04 -10.75
N PHE A 267 9.90 -5.98 -11.85
CA PHE A 267 10.29 -5.24 -13.06
C PHE A 267 9.86 -3.76 -13.06
N PHE A 268 8.66 -3.45 -12.57
CA PHE A 268 8.04 -2.13 -12.76
C PHE A 268 8.00 -1.25 -11.50
N ILE A 269 8.17 -1.80 -10.29
CA ILE A 269 8.01 -1.02 -9.06
C ILE A 269 9.38 -0.51 -8.56
N PRO A 270 9.60 0.82 -8.49
CA PRO A 270 10.77 1.38 -7.84
C PRO A 270 10.67 1.31 -6.31
N GLU A 271 11.82 1.22 -5.66
CA GLU A 271 12.00 1.35 -4.22
C GLU A 271 11.88 2.82 -3.80
N THR A 272 11.00 3.09 -2.83
CA THR A 272 10.68 4.44 -2.31
C THR A 272 11.35 4.73 -0.95
N LYS A 273 12.12 3.79 -0.39
CA LYS A 273 12.74 3.92 0.94
C LYS A 273 13.77 5.06 1.00
N ASN A 274 13.66 5.89 2.06
CA ASN A 274 14.61 6.97 2.41
C ASN A 274 14.81 8.02 1.31
N ARG A 275 13.77 8.28 0.52
CA ARG A 275 13.76 9.34 -0.51
C ARG A 275 12.71 10.37 -0.15
N THR A 276 13.05 11.65 -0.31
CA THR A 276 12.05 12.72 -0.23
C THR A 276 11.10 12.61 -1.43
N LEU A 277 9.90 13.16 -1.32
CA LEU A 277 8.90 13.11 -2.39
C LEU A 277 9.39 13.84 -3.64
N GLU A 278 10.29 14.80 -3.41
CA GLU A 278 10.96 15.66 -4.36
C GLU A 278 12.10 14.90 -5.07
N GLU A 279 12.91 14.11 -4.35
CA GLU A 279 13.91 13.20 -4.97
C GLU A 279 13.25 12.07 -5.78
N LEU A 280 12.10 11.57 -5.32
CA LEU A 280 11.29 10.61 -6.07
C LEU A 280 10.84 11.22 -7.39
N ASP A 281 10.57 12.52 -7.41
CA ASP A 281 10.11 13.20 -8.60
C ASP A 281 11.14 13.15 -9.75
N ASP A 282 12.42 13.33 -9.41
CA ASP A 282 13.56 13.19 -10.31
C ASP A 282 13.83 11.75 -10.74
N ILE A 283 13.70 10.79 -9.82
CA ILE A 283 13.83 9.35 -10.12
C ILE A 283 12.78 8.92 -11.15
N PHE A 284 11.56 9.42 -11.05
CA PHE A 284 10.49 9.13 -12.00
C PHE A 284 10.62 9.86 -13.34
N ARG A 285 11.36 10.98 -13.40
CA ARG A 285 11.72 11.69 -14.64
C ARG A 285 12.88 11.03 -15.38
N ALA A 286 13.70 10.22 -14.70
CA ALA A 286 14.81 9.49 -15.32
C ALA A 286 14.34 8.47 -16.38
N LYS A 287 15.17 8.28 -17.43
CA LYS A 287 14.87 7.40 -18.58
C LYS A 287 14.61 5.93 -18.19
N ASN A 288 15.13 5.50 -17.04
CA ASN A 288 14.84 4.21 -16.39
C ASN A 288 14.65 4.43 -14.88
N PRO A 289 13.40 4.64 -14.39
CA PRO A 289 13.12 4.92 -12.98
C PRO A 289 13.56 3.77 -12.05
N ARG A 290 13.66 2.54 -12.58
CA ARG A 290 14.18 1.37 -11.87
C ARG A 290 15.67 1.47 -11.51
N LYS A 291 16.52 1.93 -12.44
CA LYS A 291 17.97 2.04 -12.19
C LYS A 291 18.27 3.23 -11.27
N ALA A 292 17.60 4.35 -11.50
CA ALA A 292 17.71 5.54 -10.65
C ALA A 292 17.23 5.31 -9.20
N SER A 293 16.20 4.47 -9.01
CA SER A 293 15.75 4.05 -7.67
C SER A 293 16.73 3.10 -6.95
N LEU A 294 17.56 2.37 -7.71
CA LEU A 294 18.57 1.45 -7.16
C LEU A 294 19.91 2.12 -6.88
N GLU A 295 20.18 3.28 -7.46
CA GLU A 295 21.35 4.11 -7.14
C GLU A 295 21.21 4.66 -5.72
N LYS A 296 21.95 4.05 -4.79
CA LYS A 296 22.11 4.57 -3.43
C LYS A 296 23.02 5.79 -3.51
N LYS A 297 22.46 7.00 -3.40
CA LYS A 297 23.27 8.17 -3.07
C LYS A 297 23.69 8.01 -1.61
N LYS A 298 24.93 7.59 -1.36
CA LYS A 298 25.53 7.69 -0.02
C LYS A 298 25.82 9.17 0.21
N LEU A 299 24.99 9.83 0.99
CA LEU A 299 25.36 11.11 1.58
C LEU A 299 26.48 10.82 2.59
N ALA A 300 27.71 11.21 2.26
CA ALA A 300 28.77 11.30 3.25
C ALA A 300 28.42 12.47 4.17
N LEU A 301 27.93 12.15 5.36
CA LEU A 301 27.75 13.09 6.46
C LEU A 301 29.09 13.17 7.20
N ASP A 302 29.62 14.37 7.34
CA ASP A 302 30.74 14.64 8.25
C ASP A 302 30.21 14.75 9.70
N ASP A 303 31.08 14.66 10.72
CA ASP A 303 30.75 14.59 12.17
C ASP A 303 29.94 15.79 12.73
N SER A 304 29.51 16.73 11.88
CA SER A 304 28.65 17.89 12.19
C SER A 304 27.40 17.99 11.29
N ALA A 305 27.00 16.92 10.60
CA ALA A 305 25.77 16.83 9.81
C ALA A 305 25.60 17.88 8.68
N ASN A 306 26.69 18.35 8.08
CA ASN A 306 26.65 19.14 6.83
C ASN A 306 26.96 18.25 5.61
N ILE A 307 26.24 18.47 4.50
CA ILE A 307 26.37 17.70 3.25
C ILE A 307 27.56 18.26 2.44
N ILE A 308 28.66 17.51 2.33
CA ILE A 308 29.90 18.00 1.70
C ILE A 308 30.04 17.56 0.23
N LYS A 309 29.43 16.45 -0.22
CA LYS A 309 29.44 16.04 -1.64
C LYS A 309 28.42 14.96 -1.97
N VAL A 310 27.79 15.09 -3.14
CA VAL A 310 27.00 14.04 -3.80
C VAL A 310 27.94 13.33 -4.79
N GLU A 311 28.52 12.20 -4.39
CA GLU A 311 29.24 11.33 -5.34
C GLU A 311 28.27 10.30 -5.91
N GLU A 312 28.09 10.35 -7.24
CA GLU A 312 27.42 9.30 -8.02
C GLU A 312 28.39 8.12 -8.16
N VAL A 313 28.04 6.98 -7.56
CA VAL A 313 28.77 5.73 -7.76
C VAL A 313 28.07 4.94 -8.86
N ILE A 314 28.77 4.81 -9.99
CA ILE A 314 28.42 4.01 -11.19
C ILE A 314 28.28 2.52 -10.83
#